data_AF-A0A940BJ32-F1
#
_entry.id   AF-A0A940BJ32-F1
#
_cell.length_a   1.000
_cell.length_b   1.000
_cell.length_c   1.000
_cell.angle_alpha   90.00
_cell.angle_beta   90.00
_cell.angle_gamma   90.00
#
_symmetry.space_group_name_H-M   'P 1'
#
loop_
_entity.id
_entity.type
_entity.pdbx_description
1 polymer ?
#
loop_
_entity_poly.entity_id
_entity_poly.type
_entity_poly.pdbx_seq_one_letter_code
_entity_poly.pdbx_strand_id
1 'polypeptide(L)'
;MIWHQIDGSREIVIGDHAGGVLIRDDFRTADLSDYMGRVQCVYVDPPFFTGDDYFFRMRVGESGWADSSQWIQVRAYSDSTDQGRGPYLQMLRSLLEKAHGLLCETGALFLHLDSRISAYARLLCDQVFGETNFVNEIIWAYQSGGRAKKHFSRKHDVILFYAKSKSLYFDIARVAVPRKDNRSNHMRRTVDEQGRPCRTIRAGGKLYTYYDDEPVYPDDVWADVSHLQQKDPQRTGYDTQKPLALLRRIVRCCTRPGDIVADLCCGSGTTLAAAVENGCRFVGVDSSPHAISVCRKRLLDTTLEVRAPFVRSEARLEADLSCGIGYYEVRIDRFDAALRYPQETVFHPEGMVPEGLDTIDQWSVGFLRDGVYRTYASCARRKQTPALSTLLELPLLRGDVAISVVDILGNRTLWQAEKTV
;
A
#
# COMPACT_ATOMS: atom_id res chain seq x y z
N MET A 1 -3.18 -11.43 35.74
CA MET A 1 -2.50 -10.13 35.99
C MET A 1 -3.40 -9.01 35.51
N ILE A 2 -3.23 -7.78 36.01
CA ILE A 2 -3.92 -6.61 35.46
C ILE A 2 -3.10 -6.09 34.28
N TRP A 3 -3.77 -5.74 33.18
CA TRP A 3 -3.17 -5.15 31.99
C TRP A 3 -3.60 -3.69 31.87
N HIS A 4 -2.65 -2.81 31.61
CA HIS A 4 -2.89 -1.37 31.46
C HIS A 4 -2.71 -0.96 30.01
N GLN A 5 -3.67 -0.20 29.49
CA GLN A 5 -3.54 0.36 28.15
C GLN A 5 -2.50 1.49 28.14
N ILE A 6 -1.73 1.55 27.05
CA ILE A 6 -0.76 2.62 26.78
C ILE A 6 -1.39 3.66 25.84
N ASP A 7 -1.40 4.92 26.30
CA ASP A 7 -1.99 6.07 25.61
C ASP A 7 -0.98 6.84 24.73
N GLY A 8 -1.50 7.64 23.77
CA GLY A 8 -0.71 8.20 22.68
C GLY A 8 -1.44 8.77 21.46
N SER A 9 -0.69 9.13 20.41
CA SER A 9 -1.15 9.96 19.28
C SER A 9 -0.72 9.53 17.87
N ARG A 10 0.28 8.66 17.66
CA ARG A 10 0.83 8.25 16.35
C ARG A 10 1.31 6.79 16.32
N GLU A 11 1.04 6.09 15.22
CA GLU A 11 1.53 4.73 14.97
C GLU A 11 2.60 4.72 13.88
N ILE A 12 3.80 4.25 14.22
CA ILE A 12 4.91 4.05 13.30
C ILE A 12 5.33 2.59 13.37
N VAL A 13 5.18 1.84 12.28
CA VAL A 13 5.57 0.43 12.19
C VAL A 13 6.85 0.31 11.38
N ILE A 14 7.90 -0.27 11.96
CA ILE A 14 9.21 -0.48 11.34
C ILE A 14 9.41 -1.98 11.12
N GLY A 15 9.80 -2.36 9.89
CA GLY A 15 10.16 -3.74 9.55
C GLY A 15 11.67 -3.94 9.45
N ASP A 16 12.24 -4.82 10.27
CA ASP A 16 13.69 -5.05 10.36
C ASP A 16 14.31 -5.56 9.04
N HIS A 17 13.63 -6.46 8.32
CA HIS A 17 14.15 -7.05 7.09
C HIS A 17 13.97 -6.16 5.84
N ALA A 18 13.02 -5.23 5.87
CA ALA A 18 12.68 -4.35 4.75
C ALA A 18 13.19 -2.92 4.93
N GLY A 19 13.64 -2.55 6.13
CA GLY A 19 14.13 -1.20 6.47
C GLY A 19 13.12 -0.07 6.24
N GLY A 20 11.82 -0.41 6.17
CA GLY A 20 10.74 0.51 5.82
C GLY A 20 9.86 0.90 7.00
N VAL A 21 9.08 1.97 6.80
CA VAL A 21 8.22 2.59 7.82
C VAL A 21 6.80 2.75 7.29
N LEU A 22 5.79 2.35 8.08
CA LEU A 22 4.38 2.70 7.87
C LEU A 22 3.95 3.72 8.93
N ILE A 23 3.28 4.79 8.52
CA ILE A 23 2.81 5.88 9.38
C ILE A 23 1.30 6.02 9.23
N ARG A 24 0.57 5.83 10.34
CA ARG A 24 -0.86 6.19 10.41
C ARG A 24 -1.00 7.67 10.73
N ASP A 25 -1.09 8.52 9.72
CA ASP A 25 -1.31 9.96 9.85
C ASP A 25 -1.85 10.50 8.52
N ASP A 26 -2.37 11.73 8.53
CA ASP A 26 -2.61 12.45 7.29
C ASP A 26 -1.28 12.89 6.67
N PHE A 27 -1.09 12.72 5.36
CA PHE A 27 0.18 13.07 4.70
C PHE A 27 0.57 14.55 4.88
N ARG A 28 -0.40 15.43 5.15
CA ARG A 28 -0.19 16.86 5.43
C ARG A 28 0.49 17.07 6.79
N THR A 29 0.15 16.25 7.78
CA THR A 29 0.64 16.35 9.17
C THR A 29 1.72 15.35 9.53
N ALA A 30 1.90 14.31 8.72
CA ALA A 30 2.92 13.28 8.91
C ALA A 30 4.33 13.90 8.93
N ASP A 31 5.08 13.55 9.99
CA ASP A 31 6.49 13.91 10.11
C ASP A 31 7.34 13.01 9.21
N LEU A 32 7.92 13.64 8.19
CA LEU A 32 8.76 13.00 7.18
C LEU A 32 10.11 13.72 7.06
N SER A 33 10.50 14.47 8.09
CA SER A 33 11.73 15.28 8.12
C SER A 33 12.98 14.46 7.76
N ASP A 34 13.10 13.25 8.31
CA ASP A 34 14.22 12.32 8.04
C ASP A 34 14.34 11.87 6.57
N TYR A 35 13.30 12.07 5.76
CA TYR A 35 13.21 11.60 4.37
C TYR A 35 13.27 12.74 3.34
N MET A 36 13.29 14.00 3.78
CA MET A 36 13.39 15.16 2.88
C MET A 36 14.65 15.09 2.00
N GLY A 37 14.47 15.21 0.69
CA GLY A 37 15.54 15.14 -0.31
C GLY A 37 16.22 13.78 -0.47
N ARG A 38 15.64 12.69 0.03
CA ARG A 38 16.28 11.35 0.08
C ARG A 38 15.49 10.25 -0.62
N VAL A 39 14.25 10.50 -1.00
CA VAL A 39 13.37 9.51 -1.65
C VAL A 39 13.69 9.44 -3.13
N GLN A 40 13.88 8.25 -3.67
CA GLN A 40 14.18 8.05 -5.09
C GLN A 40 12.90 7.97 -5.94
N CYS A 41 11.84 7.38 -5.41
CA CYS A 41 10.57 7.26 -6.13
C CYS A 41 9.40 7.59 -5.19
N VAL A 42 8.53 8.49 -5.61
CA VAL A 42 7.22 8.70 -4.99
C VAL A 42 6.17 8.20 -5.97
N TYR A 43 5.38 7.20 -5.57
CA TYR A 43 4.16 6.83 -6.27
C TYR A 43 2.96 7.30 -5.47
N VAL A 44 1.95 7.83 -6.15
CA VAL A 44 0.74 8.33 -5.50
C VAL A 44 -0.48 7.94 -6.32
N ASP A 45 -1.45 7.35 -5.64
CA ASP A 45 -2.79 7.04 -6.14
C ASP A 45 -3.79 7.71 -5.19
N PRO A 46 -3.95 9.05 -5.28
CA PRO A 46 -4.77 9.80 -4.34
C PRO A 46 -6.25 9.37 -4.48
N PRO A 47 -7.08 9.59 -3.44
CA PRO A 47 -8.50 9.34 -3.56
C PRO A 47 -9.08 10.06 -4.78
N PHE A 48 -9.91 9.38 -5.56
CA PHE A 48 -10.55 9.97 -6.72
C PHE A 48 -11.68 10.91 -6.28
N PHE A 49 -11.77 12.09 -6.91
CA PHE A 49 -12.90 13.01 -6.78
C PHE A 49 -14.12 12.41 -7.47
N THR A 50 -14.77 11.42 -6.84
CA THR A 50 -15.88 10.69 -7.45
C THR A 50 -17.23 11.29 -7.11
N GLY A 51 -17.33 12.04 -6.01
CA GLY A 51 -18.62 12.51 -5.51
C GLY A 51 -19.43 11.40 -4.80
N ASP A 52 -18.82 10.25 -4.53
CA ASP A 52 -19.46 9.07 -3.94
C ASP A 52 -18.98 8.85 -2.50
N ASP A 53 -19.82 8.26 -1.67
CA ASP A 53 -19.41 7.74 -0.37
C ASP A 53 -18.44 6.56 -0.58
N TYR A 54 -17.23 6.67 -0.04
CA TYR A 54 -16.27 5.57 -0.07
C TYR A 54 -16.54 4.63 1.11
N PHE A 55 -16.61 3.33 0.83
CA PHE A 55 -16.82 2.31 1.85
C PHE A 55 -15.68 1.32 1.87
N PHE A 56 -15.25 0.92 3.07
CA PHE A 56 -14.36 -0.23 3.27
C PHE A 56 -15.20 -1.42 3.70
N ARG A 57 -15.03 -2.57 3.04
CA ARG A 57 -15.57 -3.85 3.52
C ARG A 57 -14.49 -4.66 4.20
N MET A 58 -14.78 -5.10 5.41
CA MET A 58 -13.87 -5.84 6.28
C MET A 58 -14.51 -7.16 6.70
N ARG A 59 -13.69 -8.21 6.76
CA ARG A 59 -14.12 -9.55 7.17
C ARG A 59 -14.05 -9.66 8.69
N VAL A 60 -15.00 -10.38 9.28
CA VAL A 60 -15.13 -10.52 10.74
C VAL A 60 -15.05 -11.99 11.12
N GLY A 61 -14.30 -12.28 12.19
CA GLY A 61 -14.18 -13.63 12.72
C GLY A 61 -13.63 -14.67 11.74
N GLU A 62 -13.67 -15.92 12.15
CA GLU A 62 -13.13 -17.02 11.34
C GLU A 62 -13.92 -17.22 10.04
N SER A 63 -15.26 -17.25 10.14
CA SER A 63 -16.16 -17.45 9.00
C SER A 63 -15.96 -16.37 7.93
N GLY A 64 -15.86 -15.10 8.32
CA GLY A 64 -15.61 -14.01 7.39
C GLY A 64 -14.33 -14.18 6.58
N TRP A 65 -13.27 -14.72 7.20
CA TRP A 65 -12.01 -15.01 6.52
C TRP A 65 -12.03 -16.29 5.69
N ALA A 66 -12.76 -17.32 6.15
CA ALA A 66 -12.89 -18.62 5.49
C ALA A 66 -13.76 -18.57 4.23
N ASP A 67 -14.98 -18.02 4.34
CA ASP A 67 -16.00 -18.08 3.27
C ASP A 67 -16.59 -16.72 2.87
N SER A 68 -16.20 -15.63 3.54
CA SER A 68 -16.71 -14.26 3.31
C SER A 68 -18.18 -14.03 3.69
N SER A 69 -18.78 -14.91 4.51
CA SER A 69 -20.15 -14.78 5.03
C SER A 69 -20.30 -13.62 6.02
N GLN A 70 -19.30 -13.42 6.89
CA GLN A 70 -19.31 -12.40 7.95
C GLN A 70 -18.46 -11.19 7.56
N TRP A 71 -19.08 -10.01 7.52
CA TRP A 71 -18.41 -8.79 7.12
C TRP A 71 -19.09 -7.56 7.71
N ILE A 72 -18.31 -6.51 7.89
CA ILE A 72 -18.80 -5.16 8.15
C ILE A 72 -18.33 -4.23 7.05
N GLN A 73 -19.11 -3.21 6.76
CA GLN A 73 -18.79 -2.19 5.78
C GLN A 73 -18.89 -0.84 6.45
N VAL A 74 -17.84 -0.04 6.37
CA VAL A 74 -17.73 1.24 7.05
C VAL A 74 -17.60 2.34 6.02
N ARG A 75 -18.38 3.41 6.16
CA ARG A 75 -18.21 4.62 5.36
C ARG A 75 -16.91 5.33 5.80
N ALA A 76 -15.92 5.36 4.91
CA ALA A 76 -14.59 5.91 5.18
C ALA A 76 -14.57 7.44 5.17
N TYR A 77 -15.19 8.02 4.15
CA TYR A 77 -15.38 9.45 3.98
C TYR A 77 -16.53 9.67 2.99
N SER A 78 -17.29 10.75 3.20
CA SER A 78 -18.27 11.22 2.24
C SER A 78 -17.60 12.26 1.35
N ASP A 79 -17.48 11.97 0.06
CA ASP A 79 -17.04 12.95 -0.93
C ASP A 79 -18.25 13.76 -1.43
N SER A 80 -19.18 14.14 -0.53
CA SER A 80 -20.32 14.98 -0.90
C SER A 80 -19.83 16.40 -1.20
N THR A 81 -19.56 16.65 -2.48
CA THR A 81 -18.97 17.88 -2.97
C THR A 81 -19.99 18.99 -3.11
N ASP A 82 -20.50 19.52 -2.00
CA ASP A 82 -21.24 20.79 -2.01
C ASP A 82 -20.30 21.98 -2.30
N GLN A 83 -18.98 21.78 -2.21
CA GLN A 83 -17.94 22.82 -2.34
C GLN A 83 -17.16 22.82 -3.67
N GLY A 84 -17.52 21.95 -4.62
CA GLY A 84 -16.83 21.84 -5.92
C GLY A 84 -15.39 21.29 -5.84
N ARG A 85 -14.60 21.46 -6.92
CA ARG A 85 -13.26 20.85 -7.08
C ARG A 85 -12.13 21.57 -6.33
N GLY A 86 -12.36 22.79 -5.85
CA GLY A 86 -11.33 23.66 -5.25
C GLY A 86 -10.56 23.01 -4.09
N PRO A 87 -11.27 22.50 -3.06
CA PRO A 87 -10.62 21.83 -1.91
C PRO A 87 -9.78 20.62 -2.33
N TYR A 88 -10.27 19.82 -3.29
CA TYR A 88 -9.55 18.67 -3.82
C TYR A 88 -8.25 19.09 -4.51
N LEU A 89 -8.29 20.11 -5.35
CA LEU A 89 -7.09 20.62 -6.03
C LEU A 89 -6.07 21.20 -5.04
N GLN A 90 -6.53 21.82 -3.95
CA GLN A 90 -5.64 22.29 -2.88
C GLN A 90 -4.99 21.14 -2.11
N MET A 91 -5.74 20.07 -1.81
CA MET A 91 -5.20 18.85 -1.24
C MET A 91 -4.15 18.23 -2.18
N LEU A 92 -4.47 18.09 -3.46
CA LEU A 92 -3.55 17.54 -4.46
C LEU A 92 -2.29 18.38 -4.59
N ARG A 93 -2.40 19.71 -4.60
CA ARG A 93 -1.24 20.61 -4.60
C ARG A 93 -0.35 20.38 -3.38
N SER A 94 -0.94 20.31 -2.18
CA SER A 94 -0.20 20.05 -0.94
C SER A 94 0.53 18.70 -0.98
N LEU A 95 -0.13 17.69 -1.57
CA LEU A 95 0.46 16.36 -1.77
C LEU A 95 1.67 16.43 -2.71
N LEU A 96 1.54 17.14 -3.83
CA LEU A 96 2.62 17.30 -4.81
C LEU A 96 3.80 18.06 -4.23
N GLU A 97 3.57 19.12 -3.46
CA GLU A 97 4.62 19.88 -2.79
C GLU A 97 5.38 19.00 -1.77
N LYS A 98 4.66 18.17 -1.00
CA LYS A 98 5.26 17.20 -0.08
C LYS A 98 6.07 16.14 -0.84
N ALA A 99 5.52 15.57 -1.91
CA ALA A 99 6.20 14.60 -2.77
C ALA A 99 7.48 15.20 -3.38
N HIS A 100 7.40 16.42 -3.90
CA HIS A 100 8.56 17.14 -4.43
C HIS A 100 9.63 17.35 -3.35
N GLY A 101 9.27 17.71 -2.11
CA GLY A 101 10.21 17.87 -1.00
C GLY A 101 10.89 16.57 -0.55
N LEU A 102 10.22 15.43 -0.69
CA LEU A 102 10.78 14.11 -0.39
C LEU A 102 11.85 13.68 -1.38
N LEU A 103 11.68 14.01 -2.66
CA LEU A 103 12.51 13.46 -3.73
C LEU A 103 13.95 13.99 -3.69
N CYS A 104 14.91 13.08 -3.86
CA CYS A 104 16.29 13.43 -4.20
C CYS A 104 16.39 13.92 -5.65
N GLU A 105 17.52 14.55 -6.02
CA GLU A 105 17.70 15.18 -7.34
C GLU A 105 17.46 14.24 -8.53
N THR A 106 17.84 12.97 -8.40
CA THR A 106 17.66 11.91 -9.41
C THR A 106 16.27 11.26 -9.37
N GLY A 107 15.40 11.72 -8.47
CA GLY A 107 14.15 11.07 -8.12
C GLY A 107 12.99 11.31 -9.10
N ALA A 108 11.96 10.48 -8.97
CA ALA A 108 10.79 10.44 -9.84
C ALA A 108 9.46 10.46 -9.09
N LEU A 109 8.47 11.17 -9.63
CA LEU A 109 7.06 11.09 -9.24
C LEU A 109 6.27 10.31 -10.29
N PHE A 110 5.48 9.35 -9.83
CA PHE A 110 4.42 8.69 -10.61
C PHE A 110 3.07 8.97 -9.96
N LEU A 111 2.25 9.79 -10.62
CA LEU A 111 0.92 10.17 -10.14
C LEU A 111 -0.18 9.47 -10.94
N HIS A 112 -0.87 8.53 -10.31
CA HIS A 112 -1.95 7.74 -10.90
C HIS A 112 -3.28 8.48 -10.76
N LEU A 113 -3.99 8.68 -11.86
CA LEU A 113 -5.23 9.45 -11.93
C LEU A 113 -6.23 8.81 -12.89
N ASP A 114 -7.50 9.13 -12.68
CA ASP A 114 -8.53 8.89 -13.68
C ASP A 114 -8.66 10.06 -14.68
N SER A 115 -9.44 9.85 -15.73
CA SER A 115 -9.62 10.82 -16.82
C SER A 115 -10.28 12.15 -16.41
N ARG A 116 -10.91 12.26 -15.24
CA ARG A 116 -11.64 13.46 -14.80
C ARG A 116 -10.71 14.54 -14.28
N ILE A 117 -9.59 14.14 -13.68
CA ILE A 117 -8.71 15.06 -12.96
C ILE A 117 -7.31 15.17 -13.58
N SER A 118 -6.94 14.27 -14.49
CA SER A 118 -5.61 14.22 -15.11
C SER A 118 -5.13 15.57 -15.66
N ALA A 119 -5.98 16.31 -16.37
CA ALA A 119 -5.62 17.61 -16.92
C ALA A 119 -5.32 18.67 -15.84
N TYR A 120 -6.10 18.70 -14.75
CA TYR A 120 -5.86 19.65 -13.65
C TYR A 120 -4.61 19.28 -12.87
N ALA A 121 -4.44 17.99 -12.59
CA ALA A 121 -3.26 17.48 -11.91
C ALA A 121 -1.99 17.75 -12.72
N ARG A 122 -2.06 17.61 -14.05
CA ARG A 122 -0.95 17.93 -14.96
C ARG A 122 -0.46 19.37 -14.78
N LEU A 123 -1.38 20.34 -14.80
CA LEU A 123 -1.04 21.74 -14.60
C LEU A 123 -0.46 22.01 -13.20
N LEU A 124 -0.97 21.34 -12.17
CA LEU A 124 -0.40 21.43 -10.82
C LEU A 124 1.00 20.83 -10.74
N CYS A 125 1.24 19.69 -11.39
CA CYS A 125 2.59 19.12 -11.50
C CYS A 125 3.53 20.08 -12.23
N ASP A 126 3.11 20.72 -13.33
CA ASP A 126 3.94 21.70 -14.03
C ASP A 126 4.30 22.90 -13.13
N GLN A 127 3.40 23.35 -12.25
CA GLN A 127 3.67 24.41 -11.28
C GLN A 127 4.65 23.98 -10.17
N VAL A 128 4.57 22.75 -9.69
CA VAL A 128 5.36 22.25 -8.56
C VAL A 128 6.73 21.71 -9.00
N PHE A 129 6.76 20.92 -10.06
CA PHE A 129 7.95 20.25 -10.59
C PHE A 129 8.61 21.02 -11.73
N GLY A 130 7.89 21.95 -12.37
CA GLY A 130 8.33 22.63 -13.57
C GLY A 130 7.97 21.84 -14.83
N GLU A 131 7.40 22.53 -15.82
CA GLU A 131 6.96 21.93 -17.09
C GLU A 131 8.07 21.14 -17.81
N THR A 132 9.29 21.66 -17.75
CA THR A 132 10.42 21.00 -18.41
C THR A 132 10.79 19.65 -17.78
N ASN A 133 10.38 19.37 -16.54
CA ASN A 133 10.66 18.12 -15.84
C ASN A 133 9.57 17.06 -16.05
N PHE A 134 8.54 17.37 -16.84
CA PHE A 134 7.63 16.34 -17.33
C PHE A 134 8.37 15.35 -18.23
N VAL A 135 8.18 14.05 -17.98
CA VAL A 135 8.82 12.99 -18.76
C VAL A 135 7.85 12.43 -19.79
N ASN A 136 6.75 11.81 -19.35
CA ASN A 136 5.69 11.32 -20.23
C ASN A 136 4.35 11.12 -19.49
N GLU A 137 3.32 10.92 -20.29
CA GLU A 137 1.99 10.51 -19.84
C GLU A 137 1.83 9.02 -20.18
N ILE A 138 1.70 8.19 -19.15
CA ILE A 138 1.59 6.74 -19.30
C ILE A 138 0.11 6.38 -19.28
N ILE A 139 -0.35 5.69 -20.33
CA ILE A 139 -1.70 5.18 -20.47
C ILE A 139 -1.72 3.72 -20.02
N TRP A 140 -2.27 3.45 -18.85
CA TRP A 140 -2.45 2.08 -18.38
C TRP A 140 -3.79 1.54 -18.87
N ALA A 141 -3.77 0.78 -19.97
CA ALA A 141 -4.95 0.29 -20.65
C ALA A 141 -5.31 -1.15 -20.25
N TYR A 142 -6.60 -1.42 -20.10
CA TYR A 142 -7.11 -2.71 -19.65
C TYR A 142 -8.35 -3.14 -20.41
N GLN A 143 -8.53 -4.45 -20.54
CA GLN A 143 -9.62 -5.03 -21.34
C GLN A 143 -10.91 -5.26 -20.53
N SER A 144 -10.80 -5.37 -19.20
CA SER A 144 -11.90 -5.58 -18.27
C SER A 144 -12.80 -4.34 -18.11
N GLY A 145 -14.04 -4.53 -17.62
CA GLY A 145 -15.01 -3.46 -17.36
C GLY A 145 -16.15 -3.35 -18.38
N GLY A 146 -17.17 -2.56 -18.05
CA GLY A 146 -18.42 -2.46 -18.81
C GLY A 146 -18.29 -1.90 -20.23
N ARG A 147 -19.24 -2.28 -21.10
CA ARG A 147 -19.39 -1.71 -22.44
C ARG A 147 -20.38 -0.55 -22.39
N ALA A 148 -19.91 0.65 -22.66
CA ALA A 148 -20.76 1.82 -22.78
C ALA A 148 -21.52 1.78 -24.11
N LYS A 149 -22.78 2.23 -24.12
CA LYS A 149 -23.62 2.33 -25.33
C LYS A 149 -23.68 3.75 -25.90
N LYS A 150 -23.38 4.77 -25.09
CA LYS A 150 -23.56 6.20 -25.42
C LYS A 150 -22.25 6.95 -25.70
N HIS A 151 -21.11 6.35 -25.39
CA HIS A 151 -19.78 6.91 -25.58
C HIS A 151 -18.76 5.77 -25.66
N PHE A 152 -17.50 6.06 -25.98
CA PHE A 152 -16.43 5.06 -25.91
C PHE A 152 -16.25 4.57 -24.48
N SER A 153 -16.06 3.26 -24.30
CA SER A 153 -15.77 2.69 -22.99
C SER A 153 -14.47 3.27 -22.44
N ARG A 154 -14.50 3.74 -21.20
CA ARG A 154 -13.31 4.14 -20.46
C ARG A 154 -12.55 2.87 -20.08
N LYS A 155 -11.35 2.71 -20.64
CA LYS A 155 -10.55 1.47 -20.60
C LYS A 155 -9.08 1.74 -20.27
N HIS A 156 -8.80 2.90 -19.69
CA HIS A 156 -7.47 3.23 -19.22
C HIS A 156 -7.54 4.21 -18.04
N ASP A 157 -6.48 4.16 -17.24
CA ASP A 157 -6.11 5.21 -16.29
C ASP A 157 -4.84 5.92 -16.80
N VAL A 158 -4.59 7.12 -16.28
CA VAL A 158 -3.45 7.96 -16.66
C VAL A 158 -2.45 7.98 -15.51
N ILE A 159 -1.18 7.78 -15.80
CA ILE A 159 -0.09 7.93 -14.84
C ILE A 159 0.84 9.02 -15.36
N LEU A 160 0.92 10.14 -14.64
CA LEU A 160 1.85 11.21 -14.97
C LEU A 160 3.23 10.89 -14.40
N PHE A 161 4.27 10.92 -15.25
CA PHE A 161 5.65 10.72 -14.85
C PHE A 161 6.42 12.05 -14.90
N TYR A 162 6.88 12.49 -13.73
CA TYR A 162 7.73 13.66 -13.57
C TYR A 162 9.08 13.28 -12.97
N ALA A 163 10.12 13.95 -13.42
CA ALA A 163 11.41 13.96 -12.74
C ALA A 163 11.44 15.08 -11.69
N LYS A 164 12.24 14.90 -10.64
CA LYS A 164 12.62 16.00 -9.74
C LYS A 164 13.46 17.05 -10.46
N SER A 165 14.39 16.59 -11.30
CA SER A 165 15.31 17.43 -12.06
C SER A 165 15.71 16.74 -13.37
N LYS A 166 16.55 17.41 -14.16
CA LYS A 166 17.15 16.84 -15.39
C LYS A 166 18.11 15.68 -15.14
N SER A 167 18.52 15.45 -13.89
CA SER A 167 19.43 14.37 -13.50
C SER A 167 18.72 13.03 -13.21
N LEU A 168 17.46 12.89 -13.64
CA LEU A 168 16.64 11.69 -13.48
C LEU A 168 17.44 10.39 -13.66
N TYR A 169 17.36 9.51 -12.67
CA TYR A 169 17.76 8.12 -12.87
C TYR A 169 16.61 7.31 -13.47
N PHE A 170 16.87 6.70 -14.62
CA PHE A 170 15.94 5.81 -15.29
C PHE A 170 16.68 4.67 -15.98
N ASP A 171 16.23 3.44 -15.77
CA ASP A 171 16.81 2.22 -16.35
C ASP A 171 15.70 1.36 -16.99
N ILE A 172 15.57 1.50 -18.31
CA ILE A 172 14.57 0.77 -19.09
C ILE A 172 14.89 -0.74 -19.19
N ALA A 173 16.15 -1.13 -19.02
CA ALA A 173 16.57 -2.53 -19.12
C ALA A 173 15.97 -3.39 -18.01
N ARG A 174 15.69 -2.79 -16.85
CA ARG A 174 15.05 -3.45 -15.69
C ARG A 174 13.56 -3.74 -15.86
N VAL A 175 12.95 -3.26 -16.94
CA VAL A 175 11.53 -3.42 -17.23
C VAL A 175 11.25 -4.01 -18.61
N ALA A 176 12.21 -4.72 -19.18
CA ALA A 176 12.03 -5.46 -20.43
C ALA A 176 10.80 -6.39 -20.36
N VAL A 177 10.06 -6.47 -21.46
CA VAL A 177 8.86 -7.28 -21.61
C VAL A 177 9.10 -8.44 -22.60
N PRO A 178 8.40 -9.57 -22.42
CA PRO A 178 8.45 -10.65 -23.39
C PRO A 178 8.00 -10.20 -24.77
N ARG A 179 8.70 -10.65 -25.81
CA ARG A 179 8.29 -10.43 -27.19
C ARG A 179 6.98 -11.18 -27.44
N LYS A 180 5.96 -10.50 -27.96
CA LYS A 180 4.73 -11.17 -28.40
C LYS A 180 4.99 -11.82 -29.75
N ASP A 181 4.81 -13.14 -29.85
CA ASP A 181 4.99 -13.91 -31.10
C ASP A 181 4.07 -13.47 -32.25
N ASN A 182 2.97 -12.77 -31.92
CA ASN A 182 1.84 -12.60 -32.83
C ASN A 182 1.65 -11.20 -33.42
N ARG A 183 2.66 -10.32 -33.38
CA ARG A 183 2.61 -9.13 -34.24
C ARG A 183 3.05 -9.54 -35.65
N SER A 184 2.08 -9.82 -36.51
CA SER A 184 2.23 -9.85 -37.97
C SER A 184 2.56 -8.44 -38.47
N ASN A 185 3.70 -7.90 -38.05
CA ASN A 185 4.24 -6.74 -38.72
C ASN A 185 4.70 -7.24 -40.08
N HIS A 186 4.28 -6.60 -41.17
CA HIS A 186 4.72 -6.89 -42.54
C HIS A 186 6.25 -6.67 -42.76
N MET A 187 7.01 -6.51 -41.68
CA MET A 187 8.46 -6.38 -41.70
C MET A 187 9.07 -7.72 -42.08
N ARG A 188 9.76 -7.72 -43.23
CA ARG A 188 10.53 -8.86 -43.70
C ARG A 188 11.61 -9.19 -42.67
N ARG A 189 11.61 -10.43 -42.20
CA ARG A 189 12.71 -10.98 -41.41
C ARG A 189 13.90 -11.17 -42.35
N THR A 190 15.03 -10.56 -42.01
CA THR A 190 16.30 -10.64 -42.72
C THR A 190 17.36 -11.17 -41.77
N VAL A 191 18.54 -11.42 -42.31
CA VAL A 191 19.72 -11.79 -41.53
C VAL A 191 20.79 -10.76 -41.84
N ASP A 192 21.49 -10.26 -40.83
CA ASP A 192 22.59 -9.33 -41.02
C ASP A 192 23.85 -10.02 -41.58
N GLU A 193 24.92 -9.26 -41.81
CA GLU A 193 26.20 -9.78 -42.32
C GLU A 193 26.86 -10.82 -41.39
N GLN A 194 26.41 -10.91 -40.12
CA GLN A 194 26.96 -11.77 -39.07
C GLN A 194 26.07 -12.99 -38.79
N GLY A 195 25.00 -13.20 -39.55
CA GLY A 195 24.09 -14.33 -39.34
C GLY A 195 22.99 -14.07 -38.29
N ARG A 196 22.87 -12.86 -37.75
CA ARG A 196 21.88 -12.52 -36.70
C ARG A 196 20.53 -12.18 -37.33
N PRO A 197 19.44 -12.85 -36.90
CA PRO A 197 18.10 -12.55 -37.40
C PRO A 197 17.64 -11.15 -36.97
N CYS A 198 17.22 -10.35 -37.93
CA CYS A 198 16.75 -8.99 -37.71
C CYS A 198 15.54 -8.65 -38.57
N ARG A 199 14.89 -7.54 -38.27
CA ARG A 199 13.81 -6.95 -39.05
C ARG A 199 14.17 -5.51 -39.34
N THR A 200 14.06 -5.08 -40.60
CA THR A 200 14.39 -3.71 -40.99
C THR A 200 13.18 -2.95 -41.50
N ILE A 201 13.07 -1.68 -41.12
CA ILE A 201 12.08 -0.75 -41.67
C ILE A 201 12.75 0.57 -42.03
N ARG A 202 12.33 1.18 -43.14
CA ARG A 202 12.70 2.57 -43.47
C ARG A 202 11.56 3.48 -43.07
N ALA A 203 11.85 4.46 -42.22
CA ALA A 203 10.90 5.49 -41.82
C ALA A 203 11.62 6.84 -41.77
N GLY A 204 11.05 7.86 -42.42
CA GLY A 204 11.63 9.22 -42.44
C GLY A 204 13.07 9.28 -42.97
N GLY A 205 13.43 8.43 -43.94
CA GLY A 205 14.78 8.35 -44.51
C GLY A 205 15.82 7.62 -43.65
N LYS A 206 15.49 7.18 -42.44
CA LYS A 206 16.36 6.37 -41.56
C LYS A 206 15.99 4.88 -41.66
N LEU A 207 17.01 4.02 -41.68
CA LEU A 207 16.86 2.58 -41.56
C LEU A 207 16.90 2.19 -40.08
N TYR A 208 15.85 1.53 -39.61
CA TYR A 208 15.79 0.97 -38.27
C TYR A 208 15.91 -0.54 -38.36
N THR A 209 16.84 -1.12 -37.61
CA THR A 209 17.07 -2.56 -37.50
C THR A 209 16.68 -3.01 -36.11
N TYR A 210 15.82 -4.02 -36.02
CA TYR A 210 15.38 -4.63 -34.77
C TYR A 210 15.85 -6.08 -34.75
N TYR A 211 16.72 -6.44 -33.81
CA TYR A 211 17.19 -7.81 -33.72
C TYR A 211 16.19 -8.69 -32.97
N ASP A 212 16.18 -9.98 -33.29
CA ASP A 212 15.26 -10.93 -32.66
C ASP A 212 15.66 -11.27 -31.22
N ASP A 213 16.95 -11.20 -30.91
CA ASP A 213 17.56 -11.49 -29.61
C ASP A 213 17.61 -10.28 -28.66
N GLU A 214 17.28 -9.08 -29.13
CA GLU A 214 17.23 -7.87 -28.30
C GLU A 214 15.99 -7.85 -27.38
N PRO A 215 16.14 -7.35 -26.14
CA PRO A 215 15.03 -7.15 -25.22
C PRO A 215 14.04 -6.12 -25.80
N VAL A 216 12.75 -6.38 -25.60
CA VAL A 216 11.69 -5.42 -25.94
C VAL A 216 11.40 -4.58 -24.70
N TYR A 217 11.31 -3.28 -24.87
CA TYR A 217 10.96 -2.36 -23.78
C TYR A 217 9.52 -1.88 -23.90
N PRO A 218 8.83 -1.63 -22.77
CA PRO A 218 7.50 -1.05 -22.79
C PRO A 218 7.56 0.38 -23.32
N ASP A 219 6.56 0.77 -24.08
CA ASP A 219 6.28 2.16 -24.44
C ASP A 219 5.49 2.84 -23.30
N ASP A 220 4.87 3.98 -23.58
CA ASP A 220 3.99 4.70 -22.64
C ASP A 220 2.53 4.22 -22.68
N VAL A 221 2.20 3.15 -23.43
CA VAL A 221 0.84 2.57 -23.50
C VAL A 221 0.86 1.14 -22.98
N TRP A 222 0.63 0.98 -21.68
CA TRP A 222 0.71 -0.30 -20.99
C TRP A 222 -0.59 -1.07 -21.10
N ALA A 223 -0.69 -1.93 -22.11
CA ALA A 223 -1.84 -2.82 -22.32
C ALA A 223 -1.59 -4.27 -21.88
N ASP A 224 -0.40 -4.58 -21.36
CA ASP A 224 0.02 -5.92 -20.97
C ASP A 224 -0.21 -6.23 -19.49
N VAL A 225 -0.44 -5.20 -18.67
CA VAL A 225 -0.77 -5.34 -17.25
C VAL A 225 -2.28 -5.20 -17.08
N SER A 226 -2.97 -6.29 -16.70
CA SER A 226 -4.42 -6.27 -16.45
C SER A 226 -4.76 -5.89 -15.01
N HIS A 227 -6.01 -5.45 -14.80
CA HIS A 227 -6.60 -5.36 -13.46
C HIS A 227 -6.60 -6.69 -12.71
N LEU A 228 -6.62 -6.60 -11.37
CA LEU A 228 -6.80 -7.76 -10.51
C LEU A 228 -8.19 -8.36 -10.68
N GLN A 229 -8.27 -9.65 -10.99
CA GLN A 229 -9.52 -10.39 -10.97
C GLN A 229 -9.94 -10.69 -9.52
N GLN A 230 -11.24 -10.93 -9.27
CA GLN A 230 -11.74 -11.16 -7.90
C GLN A 230 -11.07 -12.34 -7.17
N LYS A 231 -10.65 -13.37 -7.90
CA LYS A 231 -10.01 -14.57 -7.35
C LYS A 231 -8.48 -14.54 -7.42
N ASP A 232 -7.88 -13.40 -7.78
CA ASP A 232 -6.43 -13.28 -7.88
C ASP A 232 -5.76 -13.54 -6.51
N PRO A 233 -4.79 -14.47 -6.41
CA PRO A 233 -4.13 -14.80 -5.16
C PRO A 233 -3.46 -13.63 -4.45
N GLN A 234 -3.06 -12.59 -5.18
CA GLN A 234 -2.38 -11.42 -4.60
C GLN A 234 -3.34 -10.43 -3.91
N ARG A 235 -4.65 -10.64 -3.99
CA ARG A 235 -5.64 -9.75 -3.37
C ARG A 235 -5.56 -9.82 -1.85
N THR A 236 -5.47 -8.65 -1.22
CA THR A 236 -5.48 -8.51 0.23
C THR A 236 -6.87 -8.37 0.82
N GLY A 237 -7.87 -8.10 -0.02
CA GLY A 237 -9.23 -7.72 0.39
C GLY A 237 -9.50 -6.22 0.35
N TYR A 238 -8.49 -5.40 0.02
CA TYR A 238 -8.65 -3.96 -0.20
C TYR A 238 -9.22 -3.69 -1.60
N ASP A 239 -10.34 -2.94 -1.68
CA ASP A 239 -11.15 -2.85 -2.90
C ASP A 239 -10.41 -2.22 -4.09
N THR A 240 -9.66 -1.14 -3.85
CA THR A 240 -8.95 -0.36 -4.88
C THR A 240 -7.50 -0.81 -5.10
N GLN A 241 -7.13 -2.01 -4.65
CA GLN A 241 -5.78 -2.55 -4.79
C GLN A 241 -5.32 -2.58 -6.26
N LYS A 242 -4.17 -1.93 -6.52
CA LYS A 242 -3.50 -1.99 -7.81
C LYS A 242 -2.69 -3.30 -7.98
N PRO A 243 -2.50 -3.81 -9.21
CA PRO A 243 -1.74 -5.04 -9.46
C PRO A 243 -0.25 -4.88 -9.17
N LEU A 244 0.38 -5.88 -8.57
CA LEU A 244 1.81 -5.83 -8.23
C LEU A 244 2.70 -5.69 -9.47
N ALA A 245 2.30 -6.27 -10.61
CA ALA A 245 3.02 -6.13 -11.87
C ALA A 245 3.15 -4.68 -12.35
N LEU A 246 2.12 -3.84 -12.12
CA LEU A 246 2.15 -2.42 -12.47
C LEU A 246 3.21 -1.68 -11.65
N LEU A 247 3.16 -1.86 -10.32
CA LEU A 247 4.06 -1.17 -9.40
C LEU A 247 5.50 -1.70 -9.49
N ARG A 248 5.69 -2.98 -9.80
CA ARG A 248 7.03 -3.52 -10.12
C ARG A 248 7.67 -2.80 -11.29
N ARG A 249 6.91 -2.53 -12.36
CA ARG A 249 7.43 -1.78 -13.52
C ARG A 249 7.86 -0.38 -13.09
N ILE A 250 7.01 0.34 -12.38
CA ILE A 250 7.28 1.70 -11.90
C ILE A 250 8.52 1.72 -10.99
N VAL A 251 8.56 0.88 -9.96
CA VAL A 251 9.67 0.86 -9.00
C VAL A 251 10.98 0.48 -9.70
N ARG A 252 10.98 -0.58 -10.52
CA ARG A 252 12.22 -1.11 -11.10
C ARG A 252 12.87 -0.17 -12.11
N CYS A 253 12.11 0.65 -12.84
CA CYS A 253 12.68 1.54 -13.84
C CYS A 253 13.35 2.78 -13.24
N CYS A 254 13.03 3.17 -12.00
CA CYS A 254 13.53 4.41 -11.41
C CYS A 254 14.23 4.24 -10.06
N THR A 255 14.47 3.01 -9.60
CA THR A 255 15.12 2.73 -8.31
C THR A 255 16.16 1.60 -8.39
N ARG A 256 17.05 1.57 -7.40
CA ARG A 256 18.10 0.57 -7.16
C ARG A 256 17.90 -0.03 -5.76
N PRO A 257 18.44 -1.24 -5.50
CA PRO A 257 18.47 -1.78 -4.14
C PRO A 257 19.11 -0.79 -3.16
N GLY A 258 18.49 -0.62 -2.00
CA GLY A 258 18.88 0.36 -0.97
C GLY A 258 18.23 1.75 -1.11
N ASP A 259 17.66 2.09 -2.27
CA ASP A 259 16.92 3.34 -2.45
C ASP A 259 15.63 3.36 -1.62
N ILE A 260 15.04 4.55 -1.43
CA ILE A 260 13.80 4.73 -0.68
C ILE A 260 12.65 4.99 -1.65
N VAL A 261 11.56 4.23 -1.49
CA VAL A 261 10.29 4.44 -2.20
C VAL A 261 9.24 4.95 -1.23
N ALA A 262 8.57 6.05 -1.55
CA ALA A 262 7.49 6.58 -0.73
C ALA A 262 6.13 6.46 -1.42
N ASP A 263 5.10 6.22 -0.62
CA ASP A 263 3.69 6.27 -1.02
C ASP A 263 2.89 7.01 0.05
N LEU A 264 2.38 8.19 -0.29
CA LEU A 264 1.68 9.09 0.64
C LEU A 264 0.19 8.78 0.79
N CYS A 265 -0.32 7.81 0.03
CA CYS A 265 -1.69 7.30 0.08
C CYS A 265 -1.66 5.77 -0.11
N CYS A 266 -0.90 5.09 0.75
CA CYS A 266 -0.39 3.76 0.43
C CYS A 266 -1.46 2.64 0.35
N GLY A 267 -2.64 2.84 0.94
CA GLY A 267 -3.80 1.95 0.80
C GLY A 267 -3.46 0.48 1.08
N SER A 268 -3.53 -0.36 0.05
CA SER A 268 -3.21 -1.79 0.13
C SER A 268 -1.70 -2.14 0.18
N GLY A 269 -0.83 -1.15 0.06
CA GLY A 269 0.63 -1.28 0.14
C GLY A 269 1.28 -1.93 -1.08
N THR A 270 0.63 -1.93 -2.26
CA THR A 270 1.21 -2.57 -3.46
C THR A 270 2.55 -1.94 -3.86
N THR A 271 2.66 -0.62 -3.80
CA THR A 271 3.91 0.11 -4.09
C THR A 271 5.02 -0.32 -3.15
N LEU A 272 4.72 -0.38 -1.85
CA LEU A 272 5.66 -0.75 -0.81
C LEU A 272 6.11 -2.21 -0.98
N ALA A 273 5.19 -3.11 -1.35
CA ALA A 273 5.52 -4.51 -1.63
C ALA A 273 6.46 -4.65 -2.83
N ALA A 274 6.24 -3.86 -3.90
CA ALA A 274 7.15 -3.81 -5.04
C ALA A 274 8.53 -3.24 -4.66
N ALA A 275 8.58 -2.25 -3.75
CA ALA A 275 9.81 -1.69 -3.22
C ALA A 275 10.63 -2.75 -2.46
N VAL A 276 10.01 -3.46 -1.53
CA VAL A 276 10.67 -4.56 -0.78
C VAL A 276 11.18 -5.64 -1.72
N GLU A 277 10.37 -6.06 -2.72
CA GLU A 277 10.79 -7.06 -3.72
C GLU A 277 12.01 -6.59 -4.53
N ASN A 278 12.15 -5.28 -4.77
CA ASN A 278 13.28 -4.69 -5.48
C ASN A 278 14.51 -4.45 -4.57
N GLY A 279 14.45 -4.81 -3.29
CA GLY A 279 15.50 -4.54 -2.31
C GLY A 279 15.57 -3.08 -1.86
N CYS A 280 14.51 -2.31 -2.07
CA CYS A 280 14.40 -0.92 -1.61
C CYS A 280 13.86 -0.86 -0.19
N ARG A 281 14.16 0.24 0.50
CA ARG A 281 13.45 0.67 1.71
C ARG A 281 12.17 1.39 1.32
N PHE A 282 11.23 1.52 2.24
CA PHE A 282 9.97 2.20 1.95
C PHE A 282 9.49 3.15 3.04
N VAL A 283 8.66 4.12 2.66
CA VAL A 283 7.88 4.97 3.56
C VAL A 283 6.43 5.00 3.08
N GLY A 284 5.53 4.38 3.83
CA GLY A 284 4.10 4.40 3.55
C GLY A 284 3.37 5.32 4.54
N VAL A 285 2.52 6.19 4.04
CA VAL A 285 1.60 7.00 4.85
C VAL A 285 0.17 6.71 4.42
N ASP A 286 -0.72 6.57 5.39
CA ASP A 286 -2.17 6.52 5.16
C ASP A 286 -2.91 6.96 6.42
N SER A 287 -4.01 7.70 6.24
CA SER A 287 -4.88 8.09 7.37
C SER A 287 -5.80 6.96 7.80
N SER A 288 -6.06 5.99 6.92
CA SER A 288 -6.95 4.85 7.18
C SER A 288 -6.26 3.79 8.04
N PRO A 289 -6.74 3.53 9.27
CA PRO A 289 -6.26 2.40 10.07
C PRO A 289 -6.38 1.06 9.32
N HIS A 290 -7.43 0.88 8.51
CA HIS A 290 -7.60 -0.32 7.71
C HIS A 290 -6.48 -0.49 6.66
N ALA A 291 -6.11 0.59 5.96
CA ALA A 291 -4.99 0.56 5.02
C ALA A 291 -3.68 0.16 5.70
N ILE A 292 -3.35 0.78 6.83
CA ILE A 292 -2.16 0.47 7.63
C ILE A 292 -2.16 -1.00 8.09
N SER A 293 -3.31 -1.50 8.56
CA SER A 293 -3.50 -2.89 8.97
C SER A 293 -3.23 -3.87 7.80
N VAL A 294 -3.78 -3.60 6.62
CA VAL A 294 -3.58 -4.39 5.40
C VAL A 294 -2.13 -4.35 4.92
N CYS A 295 -1.52 -3.16 4.85
CA CYS A 295 -0.11 -2.96 4.52
C CYS A 295 0.78 -3.78 5.42
N ARG A 296 0.55 -3.73 6.74
CA ARG A 296 1.31 -4.51 7.71
C ARG A 296 1.23 -6.01 7.43
N LYS A 297 0.02 -6.58 7.30
CA LYS A 297 -0.13 -8.03 7.02
C LYS A 297 0.61 -8.45 5.75
N ARG A 298 0.66 -7.56 4.77
CA ARG A 298 1.28 -7.82 3.47
C ARG A 298 2.81 -7.76 3.52
N LEU A 299 3.36 -6.81 4.27
CA LEU A 299 4.78 -6.47 4.23
C LEU A 299 5.59 -7.08 5.36
N LEU A 300 4.93 -7.47 6.45
CA LEU A 300 5.59 -7.71 7.73
C LEU A 300 5.18 -9.07 8.27
N ASP A 301 5.91 -10.11 7.83
CA ASP A 301 5.84 -11.48 8.39
C ASP A 301 6.81 -11.65 9.59
N THR A 302 7.48 -10.59 10.06
CA THR A 302 8.56 -10.64 11.07
C THR A 302 8.62 -9.40 11.96
N THR A 303 9.46 -9.47 13.00
CA THR A 303 9.72 -8.50 14.09
C THR A 303 9.38 -7.06 13.71
N LEU A 304 8.39 -6.54 14.41
CA LEU A 304 7.91 -5.16 14.26
C LEU A 304 8.43 -4.35 15.42
N GLU A 305 9.08 -3.22 15.13
CA GLU A 305 9.17 -2.14 16.10
C GLU A 305 8.02 -1.19 15.86
N VAL A 306 7.22 -0.98 16.89
CA VAL A 306 6.17 0.02 16.84
C VAL A 306 6.53 1.13 17.81
N ARG A 307 6.78 2.33 17.26
CA ARG A 307 7.06 3.50 18.09
C ARG A 307 5.74 4.03 18.63
N ALA A 308 5.69 4.09 19.96
CA ALA A 308 4.63 4.74 20.70
C ALA A 308 4.66 6.26 20.43
N PRO A 309 3.51 6.94 20.58
CA PRO A 309 2.40 6.47 21.42
C PRO A 309 1.09 6.21 20.64
N PHE A 310 0.27 5.21 21.01
CA PHE A 310 -1.01 4.88 20.34
C PHE A 310 -2.24 5.51 20.99
N VAL A 311 -3.30 5.78 20.20
CA VAL A 311 -4.53 6.42 20.70
C VAL A 311 -5.15 5.69 21.89
N ARG A 312 -5.49 6.47 22.94
CA ARG A 312 -6.30 5.99 24.07
C ARG A 312 -7.58 5.36 23.54
N SER A 313 -7.84 4.13 23.96
CA SER A 313 -9.01 3.35 23.55
C SER A 313 -9.88 3.10 24.77
N GLU A 314 -11.14 2.83 24.52
CA GLU A 314 -12.06 2.31 25.53
C GLU A 314 -12.18 0.79 25.48
N ALA A 315 -11.42 0.16 24.56
CA ALA A 315 -11.35 -1.29 24.46
C ALA A 315 -10.87 -1.89 25.79
N ARG A 316 -11.28 -3.13 26.06
CA ARG A 316 -10.85 -3.87 27.26
C ARG A 316 -10.27 -5.22 26.85
N LEU A 317 -9.18 -5.61 27.51
CA LEU A 317 -8.50 -6.88 27.29
C LEU A 317 -8.45 -7.68 28.59
N GLU A 318 -8.90 -8.93 28.52
CA GLU A 318 -8.62 -9.96 29.53
C GLU A 318 -7.63 -10.96 28.92
N ALA A 319 -6.48 -11.09 29.57
CA ALA A 319 -5.40 -11.95 29.13
C ALA A 319 -4.61 -12.52 30.31
N ASP A 320 -4.18 -13.77 30.16
CA ASP A 320 -3.33 -14.48 31.10
C ASP A 320 -1.88 -14.50 30.65
N LEU A 321 -0.97 -14.41 31.62
CA LEU A 321 0.46 -14.63 31.45
C LEU A 321 0.89 -15.71 32.43
N SER A 322 1.30 -16.87 31.92
CA SER A 322 1.88 -17.96 32.70
C SER A 322 3.35 -18.19 32.33
N CYS A 323 4.13 -18.72 33.27
CA CYS A 323 5.51 -19.09 33.03
C CYS A 323 5.58 -20.56 32.58
N GLY A 324 6.09 -20.80 31.37
CA GLY A 324 6.47 -22.12 30.89
C GLY A 324 7.96 -22.41 31.10
N ILE A 325 8.46 -23.51 30.53
CA ILE A 325 9.89 -23.84 30.55
C ILE A 325 10.56 -23.14 29.36
N GLY A 326 11.26 -22.03 29.62
CA GLY A 326 12.01 -21.28 28.60
C GLY A 326 11.22 -20.18 27.87
N TYR A 327 9.91 -20.09 28.10
CA TYR A 327 9.02 -19.09 27.52
C TYR A 327 7.91 -18.69 28.51
N TYR A 328 7.29 -17.55 28.27
CA TYR A 328 5.98 -17.20 28.81
C TYR A 328 4.90 -17.65 27.84
N GLU A 329 3.80 -18.16 28.38
CA GLU A 329 2.56 -18.41 27.65
C GLU A 329 1.64 -17.22 27.85
N VAL A 330 1.24 -16.59 26.76
CA VAL A 330 0.35 -15.42 26.78
C VAL A 330 -0.94 -15.80 26.09
N ARG A 331 -2.03 -15.78 26.84
CA ARG A 331 -3.35 -16.16 26.34
C ARG A 331 -4.30 -14.98 26.38
N ILE A 332 -5.00 -14.70 25.29
CA ILE A 332 -6.11 -13.75 25.27
C ILE A 332 -7.43 -14.51 25.45
N ASP A 333 -8.22 -14.08 26.43
CA ASP A 333 -9.48 -14.73 26.79
C ASP A 333 -10.69 -13.93 26.32
N ARG A 334 -10.60 -12.60 26.45
CA ARG A 334 -11.66 -11.67 26.03
C ARG A 334 -11.08 -10.38 25.51
N PHE A 335 -11.69 -9.88 24.44
CA PHE A 335 -11.47 -8.52 23.96
C PHE A 335 -12.82 -7.86 23.71
N ASP A 336 -13.06 -6.76 24.40
CA ASP A 336 -14.23 -5.91 24.16
C ASP A 336 -13.74 -4.73 23.35
N ALA A 337 -13.97 -4.79 22.04
CA ALA A 337 -13.67 -3.68 21.16
C ALA A 337 -14.72 -2.59 21.41
N ALA A 338 -14.26 -1.41 21.86
CA ALA A 338 -15.10 -0.22 21.84
C ALA A 338 -15.27 0.29 20.39
N LEU A 339 -15.95 -0.51 19.57
CA LEU A 339 -16.26 -0.21 18.17
C LEU A 339 -17.21 0.99 18.14
N ARG A 340 -16.65 2.20 18.22
CA ARG A 340 -17.42 3.44 18.17
C ARG A 340 -17.86 3.69 16.73
N TYR A 341 -19.12 3.40 16.45
CA TYR A 341 -19.78 3.81 15.22
C TYR A 341 -20.87 4.83 15.56
N PRO A 342 -20.98 5.95 14.83
CA PRO A 342 -22.31 6.49 14.55
C PRO A 342 -23.10 5.38 13.85
N GLN A 343 -24.25 4.96 14.40
CA GLN A 343 -25.06 3.85 13.86
C GLN A 343 -25.36 3.99 12.35
N GLU A 344 -25.27 5.20 11.80
CA GLU A 344 -25.54 5.52 10.40
C GLU A 344 -24.37 5.24 9.42
N THR A 345 -23.22 4.79 9.93
CA THR A 345 -21.98 4.67 9.13
C THR A 345 -21.46 3.25 8.93
N VAL A 346 -22.08 2.26 9.58
CA VAL A 346 -21.67 0.85 9.50
C VAL A 346 -22.80 -0.05 9.07
N PHE A 347 -22.50 -0.92 8.12
CA PHE A 347 -23.42 -1.85 7.50
C PHE A 347 -22.89 -3.27 7.71
N HIS A 348 -23.78 -4.18 8.08
CA HIS A 348 -23.48 -5.60 8.25
C HIS A 348 -24.75 -6.41 7.98
N PRO A 349 -24.63 -7.72 7.71
CA PRO A 349 -25.78 -8.61 7.64
C PRO A 349 -26.68 -8.51 8.89
N GLU A 350 -27.98 -8.73 8.70
CA GLU A 350 -28.97 -8.71 9.78
C GLU A 350 -28.65 -9.79 10.82
N GLY A 351 -28.74 -9.45 12.11
CA GLY A 351 -28.42 -10.34 13.23
C GLY A 351 -26.92 -10.56 13.50
N MET A 352 -26.03 -9.94 12.71
CA MET A 352 -24.59 -9.96 12.97
C MET A 352 -24.19 -8.78 13.86
N VAL A 353 -23.62 -9.07 15.03
CA VAL A 353 -22.93 -8.07 15.85
C VAL A 353 -21.51 -8.61 16.11
N PRO A 354 -20.46 -7.99 15.55
CA PRO A 354 -19.09 -8.36 15.89
C PRO A 354 -18.86 -8.21 17.39
N GLU A 355 -18.45 -9.28 18.07
CA GLU A 355 -18.16 -9.26 19.50
C GLU A 355 -16.97 -10.15 19.86
N GLY A 356 -16.40 -9.93 21.05
CA GLY A 356 -15.32 -10.75 21.57
C GLY A 356 -14.10 -10.82 20.64
N LEU A 357 -13.48 -12.00 20.58
CA LEU A 357 -12.27 -12.25 19.79
C LEU A 357 -12.49 -12.23 18.26
N ASP A 358 -13.75 -12.23 17.81
CA ASP A 358 -14.06 -12.07 16.38
C ASP A 358 -13.88 -10.63 15.89
N THR A 359 -13.83 -9.68 16.81
CA THR A 359 -13.45 -8.29 16.53
C THR A 359 -11.94 -8.09 16.39
N ILE A 360 -11.13 -9.11 16.71
CA ILE A 360 -9.67 -9.07 16.54
C ILE A 360 -9.30 -9.56 15.14
N ASP A 361 -8.59 -8.71 14.42
CA ASP A 361 -8.01 -9.04 13.12
C ASP A 361 -6.58 -9.57 13.25
N GLN A 362 -5.81 -9.00 14.19
CA GLN A 362 -4.42 -9.37 14.46
C GLN A 362 -4.09 -9.14 15.92
N TRP A 363 -3.21 -9.96 16.50
CA TRP A 363 -2.57 -9.60 17.76
C TRP A 363 -1.14 -10.13 17.84
N SER A 364 -0.39 -9.60 18.79
CA SER A 364 1.00 -9.95 19.01
C SER A 364 1.37 -9.78 20.46
N VAL A 365 2.41 -10.49 20.87
CA VAL A 365 3.06 -10.32 22.16
C VAL A 365 4.54 -10.01 21.95
N GLY A 366 5.06 -9.18 22.85
CA GLY A 366 6.41 -8.69 22.80
C GLY A 366 6.84 -8.00 24.08
N PHE A 367 7.90 -7.21 23.95
CA PHE A 367 8.42 -6.39 25.04
C PHE A 367 8.34 -4.92 24.69
N LEU A 368 7.89 -4.12 25.65
CA LEU A 368 7.98 -2.67 25.61
C LEU A 368 9.24 -2.22 26.36
N ARG A 369 10.06 -1.40 25.70
CA ARG A 369 11.22 -0.72 26.31
C ARG A 369 11.36 0.67 25.71
N ASP A 370 11.52 1.69 26.56
CA ASP A 370 11.76 3.07 26.15
C ASP A 370 10.75 3.61 25.10
N GLY A 371 9.47 3.23 25.23
CA GLY A 371 8.41 3.61 24.29
C GLY A 371 8.42 2.87 22.96
N VAL A 372 9.24 1.83 22.81
CA VAL A 372 9.28 0.98 21.61
C VAL A 372 8.76 -0.40 21.96
N TYR A 373 7.66 -0.79 21.32
CA TYR A 373 7.14 -2.15 21.40
C TYR A 373 7.79 -3.01 20.32
N ARG A 374 8.50 -4.06 20.73
CA ARG A 374 9.10 -5.03 19.83
C ARG A 374 8.33 -6.35 19.88
N THR A 375 7.72 -6.71 18.76
CA THR A 375 6.96 -7.97 18.60
C THR A 375 7.89 -9.18 18.54
N TYR A 376 7.55 -10.25 19.26
CA TYR A 376 8.28 -11.52 19.22
C TYR A 376 7.44 -12.67 18.66
N ALA A 377 6.14 -12.70 18.99
CA ALA A 377 5.19 -13.62 18.41
C ALA A 377 3.93 -12.86 17.99
N SER A 378 3.31 -13.29 16.89
CA SER A 378 2.10 -12.67 16.38
C SER A 378 1.23 -13.66 15.65
N CYS A 379 -0.06 -13.36 15.57
CA CYS A 379 -0.95 -14.03 14.65
C CYS A 379 -1.92 -13.01 14.01
N ALA A 380 -2.42 -13.36 12.84
CA ALA A 380 -3.30 -12.53 12.06
C ALA A 380 -4.25 -13.41 11.27
N ARG A 381 -5.52 -13.00 11.17
CA ARG A 381 -6.48 -13.68 10.30
C ARG A 381 -6.10 -13.45 8.84
N ARG A 382 -6.03 -14.53 8.07
CA ARG A 382 -5.81 -14.51 6.62
C ARG A 382 -6.78 -15.50 5.98
N LYS A 383 -6.96 -15.42 4.66
CA LYS A 383 -7.79 -16.39 3.96
C LYS A 383 -7.26 -17.83 4.13
N GLN A 384 -5.95 -17.98 4.22
CA GLN A 384 -5.26 -19.27 4.41
C GLN A 384 -5.26 -19.73 5.87
N THR A 385 -5.34 -18.78 6.83
CA THR A 385 -5.38 -19.03 8.27
C THR A 385 -6.51 -18.20 8.90
N PRO A 386 -7.78 -18.62 8.74
CA PRO A 386 -8.93 -17.82 9.16
C PRO A 386 -9.10 -17.72 10.68
N ALA A 387 -8.74 -18.81 11.38
CA ALA A 387 -8.74 -18.89 12.83
C ALA A 387 -7.65 -18.00 13.44
N LEU A 388 -7.95 -17.39 14.58
CA LEU A 388 -6.99 -16.61 15.35
C LEU A 388 -6.51 -17.47 16.52
N SER A 389 -5.20 -17.69 16.64
CA SER A 389 -4.65 -18.34 17.84
C SER A 389 -4.92 -17.47 19.06
N THR A 390 -5.44 -18.05 20.13
CA THR A 390 -5.63 -17.35 21.41
C THR A 390 -4.41 -17.44 22.32
N LEU A 391 -3.43 -18.26 21.96
CA LEU A 391 -2.19 -18.48 22.70
C LEU A 391 -0.98 -18.11 21.83
N LEU A 392 -0.05 -17.34 22.40
CA LEU A 392 1.27 -17.07 21.82
C LEU A 392 2.35 -17.32 22.87
N GLU A 393 3.51 -17.80 22.42
CA GLU A 393 4.70 -18.01 23.25
C GLU A 393 5.66 -16.82 23.12
N LEU A 394 6.18 -16.35 24.25
CA LEU A 394 7.13 -15.25 24.32
C LEU A 394 8.42 -15.75 25.00
N PRO A 395 9.62 -15.53 24.44
CA PRO A 395 10.85 -15.98 25.09
C PRO A 395 11.06 -15.30 26.45
N LEU A 396 11.67 -16.00 27.40
CA LEU A 396 12.05 -15.45 28.71
C LEU A 396 13.18 -14.41 28.58
N LEU A 397 12.82 -13.17 28.26
CA LEU A 397 13.72 -12.04 28.22
C LEU A 397 13.32 -11.00 29.27
N ARG A 398 14.27 -10.17 29.70
CA ARG A 398 13.96 -9.02 30.56
C ARG A 398 13.11 -8.01 29.79
N GLY A 399 12.22 -7.29 30.45
CA GLY A 399 11.45 -6.21 29.83
C GLY A 399 10.01 -6.27 30.24
N ASP A 400 9.26 -5.24 29.87
CA ASP A 400 7.86 -5.15 30.21
C ASP A 400 7.06 -5.90 29.14
N VAL A 401 6.44 -7.01 29.54
CA VAL A 401 5.63 -7.82 28.63
C VAL A 401 4.43 -6.99 28.18
N ALA A 402 4.22 -6.96 26.87
CA ALA A 402 3.14 -6.19 26.26
C ALA A 402 2.41 -6.99 25.18
N ILE A 403 1.10 -6.74 25.06
CA ILE A 403 0.21 -7.29 24.03
C ILE A 403 -0.22 -6.14 23.12
N SER A 404 -0.06 -6.29 21.80
CA SER A 404 -0.69 -5.40 20.82
C SER A 404 -1.83 -6.12 20.11
N VAL A 405 -3.01 -5.51 20.16
CA VAL A 405 -4.22 -5.98 19.44
C VAL A 405 -4.54 -4.98 18.33
N VAL A 406 -4.87 -5.50 17.15
CA VAL A 406 -5.46 -4.73 16.04
C VAL A 406 -6.85 -5.28 15.77
N ASP A 407 -7.84 -4.41 15.92
CA ASP A 407 -9.23 -4.74 15.67
C ASP A 407 -9.53 -4.84 14.16
N ILE A 408 -10.74 -5.29 13.83
CA ILE A 408 -11.23 -5.39 12.44
C ILE A 408 -11.21 -4.06 11.68
N LEU A 409 -11.26 -2.91 12.36
CA LEU A 409 -11.15 -1.56 11.77
C LEU A 409 -9.71 -1.13 11.51
N GLY A 410 -8.74 -1.92 11.97
CA GLY A 410 -7.32 -1.59 11.91
C GLY A 410 -6.86 -0.67 13.04
N ASN A 411 -7.70 -0.38 14.04
CA ASN A 411 -7.23 0.36 15.21
C ASN A 411 -6.36 -0.54 16.08
N ARG A 412 -5.23 0.01 16.50
CA ARG A 412 -4.31 -0.67 17.38
C ARG A 412 -4.47 -0.21 18.82
N THR A 413 -4.45 -1.17 19.72
CA THR A 413 -4.26 -0.95 21.16
C THR A 413 -3.03 -1.70 21.64
N LEU A 414 -2.33 -1.14 22.63
CA LEU A 414 -1.18 -1.75 23.26
C LEU A 414 -1.44 -1.83 24.76
N TRP A 415 -1.16 -2.99 25.34
CA TRP A 415 -1.43 -3.33 26.72
C TRP A 415 -0.14 -3.80 27.38
N GLN A 416 0.18 -3.29 28.56
CA GLN A 416 1.34 -3.71 29.33
C GLN A 416 0.89 -4.47 30.58
N ALA A 417 1.55 -5.59 30.87
CA ALA A 417 1.30 -6.34 32.09
C ALA A 417 1.82 -5.56 33.30
N GLU A 418 1.00 -5.46 34.34
CA GLU A 418 1.43 -4.91 35.62
C GLU A 418 2.48 -5.83 36.24
N LYS A 419 3.64 -5.27 36.63
CA LYS A 419 4.62 -6.04 37.40
C LYS A 419 3.98 -6.38 38.74
N THR A 420 3.80 -7.67 39.01
CA THR A 420 3.53 -8.09 40.38
C THR A 420 4.80 -7.78 41.18
N VAL A 421 4.68 -6.83 42.11
CA VAL A 421 5.76 -6.31 42.96
C VAL A 421 6.44 -7.43 43.75
#